data_AF-A0A3B9R6W1-F1
#
_entry.id   AF-A0A3B9R6W1-F1
#
_cell.length_a   1.000
_cell.length_b   1.000
_cell.length_c   1.000
_cell.angle_alpha   90.00
_cell.angle_beta   90.00
_cell.angle_gamma   90.00
#
_symmetry.space_group_name_H-M   'P 1'
#
loop_
_entity.id
_entity.type
_entity.pdbx_description
1 polymer ?
#
loop_
_entity_poly.entity_id
_entity_poly.type
_entity_poly.pdbx_seq_one_letter_code
_entity_poly.pdbx_strand_id
1 'polypeptide(L)'
;MRKILMLAITAIVSTTLQAQYSGQVPTNMGGASQNAAAGAAIANFLGPVNEAYQKRREIDLDKFQGTPYTSNTFAPTILKYNDEVVGNIYYRYNALNEEIEIKKTSSEDEPYKALVKDKEVSLLINAKPLSFKTFVTEKNET
;
A
#
# COMPACT_ATOMS: atom_id res chain seq x y z
N MET A 1 -53.39 -17.36 -10.84
CA MET A 1 -52.42 -17.44 -9.72
C MET A 1 -50.97 -17.64 -10.18
N ARG A 2 -50.67 -18.64 -11.04
CA ARG A 2 -49.30 -18.91 -11.54
C ARG A 2 -48.60 -17.73 -12.25
N LYS A 3 -49.37 -16.91 -13.00
CA LYS A 3 -48.86 -15.72 -13.70
C LYS A 3 -48.52 -14.55 -12.76
N ILE A 4 -49.25 -14.41 -11.65
CA ILE A 4 -49.02 -13.37 -10.64
C ILE A 4 -47.78 -13.74 -9.81
N LEU A 5 -47.61 -15.04 -9.51
CA LEU A 5 -46.42 -15.55 -8.83
C LEU A 5 -45.15 -15.36 -9.67
N MET A 6 -45.21 -15.59 -10.98
CA MET A 6 -44.06 -15.32 -11.86
C MET A 6 -43.71 -13.83 -11.94
N LEU A 7 -44.71 -12.94 -12.01
CA LEU A 7 -44.46 -11.50 -12.04
C LEU A 7 -43.78 -10.99 -10.75
N ALA A 8 -44.17 -11.54 -9.59
CA ALA A 8 -43.57 -11.20 -8.31
C ALA A 8 -42.11 -11.69 -8.19
N ILE A 9 -41.79 -12.87 -8.74
CA ILE A 9 -40.41 -13.39 -8.74
C ILE A 9 -39.50 -12.53 -9.62
N THR A 10 -39.97 -12.11 -10.80
CA THR A 10 -39.16 -11.25 -11.69
C THR A 10 -38.87 -9.87 -11.08
N ALA A 11 -39.81 -9.32 -10.31
CA ALA A 11 -39.65 -8.03 -9.64
C ALA A 11 -38.65 -8.06 -8.45
N ILE A 12 -38.43 -9.23 -7.84
CA ILE A 12 -37.47 -9.41 -6.75
C ILE A 12 -36.04 -9.61 -7.29
N VAL A 13 -35.88 -10.24 -8.47
CA VAL A 13 -34.56 -10.45 -9.09
C VAL A 13 -33.99 -9.15 -9.66
N SER A 14 -34.82 -8.19 -10.07
CA SER A 14 -34.34 -6.90 -10.59
C SER A 14 -33.78 -5.97 -9.51
N THR A 15 -34.16 -6.13 -8.23
CA THR A 15 -33.63 -5.29 -7.14
C THR A 15 -32.31 -5.79 -6.57
N THR A 16 -31.95 -7.06 -6.78
CA THR A 16 -30.66 -7.61 -6.32
C THR A 16 -29.45 -7.20 -7.18
N LEU A 17 -29.68 -6.57 -8.34
CA LEU A 17 -28.60 -6.11 -9.23
C LEU A 17 -28.06 -4.70 -8.89
N GLN A 18 -28.70 -3.97 -7.98
CA GLN A 18 -28.34 -2.57 -7.67
C GLN A 18 -27.59 -2.41 -6.33
N ALA A 19 -27.25 -3.50 -5.64
CA ALA A 19 -26.65 -3.46 -4.30
C ALA A 19 -25.10 -3.42 -4.27
N GLN A 20 -24.41 -3.32 -5.41
CA GLN A 20 -22.94 -3.43 -5.48
C GLN A 20 -22.19 -2.11 -5.73
N TYR A 21 -22.69 -0.97 -5.24
CA TYR A 21 -22.00 0.31 -5.36
C TYR A 21 -21.83 1.01 -4.01
N SER A 22 -20.96 0.46 -3.17
CA SER A 22 -20.36 1.17 -2.05
C SER A 22 -18.88 0.79 -1.99
N GLY A 23 -17.99 1.75 -2.22
CA GLY A 23 -16.53 1.57 -2.16
C GLY A 23 -15.75 1.71 -3.49
N GLN A 24 -16.40 2.02 -4.62
CA GLN A 24 -15.67 2.24 -5.88
C GLN A 24 -15.04 3.64 -5.93
N VAL A 25 -13.70 3.67 -5.95
CA VAL A 25 -12.92 4.84 -6.37
C VAL A 25 -13.17 5.07 -7.87
N PRO A 26 -13.55 6.28 -8.32
CA PRO A 26 -13.83 6.53 -9.72
C PRO A 26 -12.58 6.28 -10.56
N THR A 27 -12.61 5.24 -11.40
CA THR A 27 -11.61 5.06 -12.46
C THR A 27 -12.26 5.50 -13.76
N ASN A 28 -11.96 6.73 -14.19
CA ASN A 28 -12.30 7.23 -15.51
C ASN A 28 -11.42 6.55 -16.56
N MET A 29 -11.63 5.27 -16.84
CA MET A 29 -11.23 4.64 -18.09
C MET A 29 -11.81 3.23 -18.17
N GLY A 30 -12.63 3.00 -19.20
CA GLY A 30 -13.13 1.66 -19.52
C GLY A 30 -11.98 0.70 -19.82
N GLY A 31 -12.00 -0.45 -19.14
CA GLY A 31 -11.08 -1.56 -19.36
C GLY A 31 -9.78 -1.45 -18.55
N ALA A 32 -9.81 -1.85 -17.28
CA ALA A 32 -8.59 -1.92 -16.48
C ALA A 32 -8.55 -3.20 -15.63
N SER A 33 -7.53 -4.02 -15.90
CA SER A 33 -7.12 -5.17 -15.11
C SER A 33 -6.99 -4.81 -13.62
N GLN A 34 -7.26 -5.77 -12.72
CA GLN A 34 -7.18 -5.60 -11.25
C GLN A 34 -5.84 -4.96 -10.77
N ASN A 35 -4.77 -5.11 -11.55
CA ASN A 35 -3.47 -4.49 -11.28
C ASN A 35 -3.47 -2.95 -11.40
N ALA A 36 -4.34 -2.37 -12.22
CA ALA A 36 -4.44 -0.92 -12.40
C ALA A 36 -5.15 -0.24 -11.22
N ALA A 37 -6.20 -0.88 -10.68
CA ALA A 37 -6.91 -0.38 -9.50
C ALA A 37 -6.01 -0.42 -8.25
N ALA A 38 -5.27 -1.52 -8.05
CA ALA A 38 -4.26 -1.61 -6.99
C ALA A 38 -3.15 -0.56 -7.17
N GLY A 39 -2.70 -0.31 -8.40
CA GLY A 39 -1.69 0.70 -8.70
C GLY A 39 -2.09 2.13 -8.32
N ALA A 40 -3.38 2.49 -8.45
CA ALA A 40 -3.91 3.78 -8.03
C ALA A 40 -4.02 3.89 -6.50
N ALA A 41 -4.48 2.84 -5.82
CA ALA A 41 -4.54 2.81 -4.35
C ALA A 41 -3.15 2.85 -3.70
N ILE A 42 -2.18 2.09 -4.24
CA ILE A 42 -0.78 2.10 -3.79
C ILE A 42 -0.21 3.51 -3.92
N ALA A 43 -0.65 4.31 -4.89
CA ALA A 43 -0.12 5.64 -5.10
C ALA A 43 -0.37 6.60 -3.92
N ASN A 44 -1.44 6.37 -3.15
CA ASN A 44 -1.80 7.19 -1.99
C ASN A 44 -0.95 6.90 -0.76
N PHE A 45 -0.32 5.72 -0.70
CA PHE A 45 0.57 5.31 0.40
C PHE A 45 2.04 5.68 0.14
N LEU A 46 2.31 6.45 -0.92
CA LEU A 46 3.63 6.92 -1.27
C LEU A 46 3.90 8.25 -0.56
N GLY A 47 4.83 8.26 0.39
CA GLY A 47 5.28 9.48 1.04
C GLY A 47 6.25 10.28 0.16
N PRO A 48 6.39 11.60 0.38
CA PRO A 48 7.44 12.38 -0.23
C PRO A 48 8.81 11.93 0.30
N VAL A 49 9.77 11.69 -0.60
CA VAL A 49 11.18 11.30 -0.28
C VAL A 49 11.97 12.45 0.39
N ASN A 50 11.30 13.55 0.76
CA ASN A 50 11.93 14.81 1.16
C ASN A 50 12.60 14.77 2.53
N GLU A 51 12.07 14.03 3.51
CA GLU A 51 12.68 13.95 4.86
C GLU A 51 14.05 13.27 4.82
N ALA A 52 14.14 12.16 4.10
CA ALA A 52 15.37 11.44 3.82
C ALA A 52 16.41 12.29 3.05
N TYR A 53 15.94 13.20 2.18
CA TYR A 53 16.80 14.11 1.43
C TYR A 53 17.52 15.11 2.32
N GLN A 54 16.87 15.58 3.40
CA GLN A 54 17.47 16.55 4.31
C GLN A 54 18.53 15.90 5.22
N LYS A 55 18.28 14.70 5.74
CA LYS A 55 19.28 13.93 6.53
C LYS A 55 20.56 13.64 5.72
N ARG A 56 20.45 13.40 4.41
CA ARG A 56 21.59 13.13 3.52
C ARG A 56 22.52 14.32 3.30
N ARG A 57 22.05 15.56 3.44
CA ARG A 57 22.88 16.76 3.19
C ARG A 57 23.97 16.99 4.24
N GLU A 58 23.79 16.41 5.43
CA GLU A 58 24.74 16.58 6.54
C GLU A 58 25.78 15.44 6.62
N ILE A 59 25.63 14.39 5.80
CA ILE A 59 26.46 13.19 5.87
C ILE A 59 27.42 13.15 4.67
N ASP A 60 28.71 13.08 4.97
CA ASP A 60 29.79 12.88 4.00
C ASP A 60 29.78 11.41 3.52
N LEU A 61 29.01 11.15 2.45
CA LEU A 61 28.82 9.81 1.87
C LEU A 61 30.14 9.19 1.39
N ASP A 62 31.16 10.01 1.07
CA ASP A 62 32.47 9.54 0.60
C ASP A 62 33.30 8.88 1.71
N LYS A 63 32.90 9.08 2.98
CA LYS A 63 33.51 8.40 4.15
C LYS A 63 32.80 7.11 4.55
N PHE A 64 31.63 6.81 3.97
CA PHE A 64 30.84 5.65 4.35
C PHE A 64 31.34 4.40 3.62
N GLN A 65 31.78 3.38 4.36
CA GLN A 65 32.07 2.07 3.78
C GLN A 65 30.87 1.14 3.96
N GLY A 66 30.38 0.58 2.85
CA GLY A 66 29.24 -0.34 2.84
C GLY A 66 27.96 0.28 2.30
N THR A 67 26.87 -0.47 2.43
CA THR A 67 25.53 -0.11 1.92
C THR A 67 24.60 0.19 3.11
N PRO A 68 23.72 1.20 3.01
CA PRO A 68 22.74 1.50 4.05
C PRO A 68 21.57 0.51 4.09
N TYR A 69 21.57 -0.48 3.20
CA TYR A 69 20.49 -1.45 3.06
C TYR A 69 20.85 -2.77 3.73
N THR A 70 19.90 -3.34 4.45
CA THR A 70 20.02 -4.72 4.96
C THR A 70 19.99 -5.76 3.83
N SER A 71 19.37 -5.40 2.70
CA SER A 71 19.42 -6.12 1.42
C SER A 71 19.41 -5.12 0.27
N ASN A 72 20.30 -5.30 -0.71
CA ASN A 72 20.34 -4.43 -1.89
C ASN A 72 19.16 -4.68 -2.85
N THR A 73 18.50 -5.83 -2.75
CA THR A 73 17.36 -6.21 -3.59
C THR A 73 16.04 -5.89 -2.91
N PHE A 74 15.03 -5.52 -3.72
CA PHE A 74 13.67 -5.40 -3.22
C PHE A 74 13.02 -6.79 -3.16
N ALA A 75 12.52 -7.17 -1.99
CA ALA A 75 11.82 -8.43 -1.77
C ALA A 75 10.31 -8.26 -1.99
N PRO A 76 9.60 -9.25 -2.54
CA PRO A 76 8.14 -9.19 -2.68
C PRO A 76 7.44 -9.28 -1.32
N THR A 77 6.33 -8.57 -1.15
CA THR A 77 5.49 -8.60 0.06
C THR A 77 4.05 -8.18 -0.25
N ILE A 78 3.17 -8.33 0.73
CA ILE A 78 1.78 -7.88 0.68
C ILE A 78 1.66 -6.59 1.50
N LEU A 79 1.17 -5.53 0.85
CA LEU A 79 0.78 -4.29 1.49
C LEU A 79 -0.65 -4.41 2.03
N LYS A 80 -0.84 -4.04 3.28
CA LYS A 80 -2.15 -3.96 3.93
C LYS A 80 -2.43 -2.55 4.42
N TYR A 81 -3.71 -2.18 4.43
CA TYR A 81 -4.24 -0.97 5.06
C TYR A 81 -5.44 -1.35 5.92
N ASN A 82 -5.48 -0.99 7.21
CA ASN A 82 -6.52 -1.41 8.16
C ASN A 82 -6.78 -2.93 8.12
N ASP A 83 -5.71 -3.72 8.09
CA ASP A 83 -5.76 -5.18 7.94
C ASP A 83 -6.35 -5.74 6.63
N GLU A 84 -6.74 -4.90 5.68
CA GLU A 84 -7.19 -5.31 4.35
C GLU A 84 -6.02 -5.36 3.36
N VAL A 85 -6.01 -6.36 2.48
CA VAL A 85 -4.97 -6.49 1.45
C VAL A 85 -5.18 -5.42 0.37
N VAL A 86 -4.22 -4.53 0.23
CA VAL A 86 -4.20 -3.49 -0.81
C VAL A 86 -3.61 -4.04 -2.11
N GLY A 87 -2.52 -4.82 -2.00
CA GLY A 87 -1.87 -5.42 -3.16
C GLY A 87 -0.47 -5.94 -2.87
N ASN A 88 0.14 -6.51 -3.91
CA ASN A 88 1.52 -6.97 -3.88
C ASN A 88 2.46 -5.82 -4.26
N ILE A 89 3.56 -5.69 -3.53
CA ILE A 89 4.62 -4.72 -3.79
C ILE A 89 5.99 -5.36 -3.59
N TYR A 90 7.04 -4.61 -3.90
CA TYR A 90 8.42 -4.96 -3.61
C TYR A 90 8.98 -3.95 -2.62
N TYR A 91 9.65 -4.40 -1.55
CA TYR A 91 10.15 -3.54 -0.48
C TYR A 91 11.63 -3.79 -0.16
N ARG A 92 12.30 -2.79 0.41
CA ARG A 92 13.56 -2.95 1.15
C ARG A 92 13.64 -1.91 2.27
N TYR A 93 14.48 -2.17 3.27
CA TYR A 93 14.70 -1.24 4.37
C TYR A 93 15.97 -0.43 4.17
N ASN A 94 15.86 0.90 4.27
CA ASN A 94 16.97 1.83 4.25
C ASN A 94 17.29 2.26 5.69
N ALA A 95 18.38 1.74 6.26
CA ALA A 95 18.76 2.01 7.64
C ALA A 95 19.30 3.44 7.85
N LEU A 96 19.81 4.09 6.79
CA LEU A 96 20.29 5.47 6.86
C LEU A 96 19.14 6.47 7.02
N ASN A 97 18.06 6.25 6.26
CA ASN A 97 16.88 7.12 6.29
C ASN A 97 15.83 6.67 7.31
N GLU A 98 15.96 5.44 7.81
CA GLU A 98 14.98 4.76 8.67
C GLU A 98 13.62 4.59 7.98
N GLU A 99 13.65 4.28 6.69
CA GLU A 99 12.45 4.22 5.85
C GLU A 99 12.37 2.89 5.10
N ILE A 100 11.13 2.50 4.79
CA ILE A 100 10.85 1.40 3.89
C ILE A 100 10.69 1.97 2.49
N GLU A 101 11.54 1.53 1.57
CA GLU A 101 11.44 1.89 0.16
C GLU A 101 10.62 0.82 -0.57
N ILE A 102 9.74 1.26 -1.47
CA ILE A 102 8.80 0.41 -2.19
C ILE A 102 8.82 0.64 -3.71
N LYS A 103 8.55 -0.42 -4.44
CA LYS A 103 8.26 -0.46 -5.89
C LYS A 103 6.97 -1.22 -6.14
N LYS A 104 6.25 -0.88 -7.21
CA LYS A 104 5.07 -1.62 -7.66
C LYS A 104 5.45 -2.89 -8.42
N THR A 105 6.61 -2.89 -9.06
CA THR A 105 7.13 -4.00 -9.87
C THR A 105 8.57 -4.33 -9.48
N SER A 106 9.08 -5.47 -9.96
CA SER A 106 10.48 -5.85 -9.79
C SER A 106 11.43 -5.16 -10.78
N SER A 107 10.92 -4.23 -11.61
CA SER A 107 11.72 -3.59 -12.66
C SER A 107 12.84 -2.74 -12.04
N GLU A 108 14.04 -2.84 -12.61
CA GLU A 108 15.18 -2.00 -12.21
C GLU A 108 14.93 -0.52 -12.55
N ASP A 109 14.30 -0.26 -13.71
CA ASP A 109 14.00 1.09 -14.21
C ASP A 109 12.89 1.81 -13.43
N GLU A 110 12.13 1.09 -12.60
CA GLU A 110 11.11 1.73 -11.77
C GLU A 110 11.79 2.50 -10.61
N PRO A 111 11.54 3.82 -10.47
CA PRO A 111 12.03 4.56 -9.32
C PRO A 111 11.31 4.09 -8.06
N TYR A 112 12.06 3.87 -6.99
CA TYR A 112 11.49 3.55 -5.70
C TYR A 112 10.87 4.79 -5.05
N LYS A 113 9.99 4.56 -4.08
CA LYS A 113 9.36 5.60 -3.26
C LYS A 113 9.36 5.19 -1.79
N ALA A 114 9.25 6.15 -0.88
CA ALA A 114 9.11 5.83 0.54
C ALA A 114 7.67 5.39 0.85
N LEU A 115 7.52 4.35 1.66
CA LEU A 115 6.24 3.99 2.26
C LEU A 115 5.83 5.06 3.27
N VAL A 116 4.56 5.46 3.25
CA VAL A 116 4.01 6.40 4.22
C VAL A 116 4.17 5.88 5.66
N LYS A 117 4.54 6.77 6.59
CA LYS A 117 4.66 6.48 8.02
C LYS A 117 3.28 6.54 8.68
N ASP A 118 2.42 5.57 8.35
CA ASP A 118 1.07 5.42 8.90
C ASP A 118 0.97 4.13 9.71
N LYS A 119 0.33 4.19 10.88
CA LYS A 119 0.10 3.04 11.77
C LYS A 119 -0.88 2.02 11.19
N GLU A 120 -1.77 2.46 10.30
CA GLU A 120 -2.75 1.59 9.64
C GLU A 120 -2.16 0.86 8.42
N VAL A 121 -0.97 1.26 7.99
CA VAL A 121 -0.22 0.61 6.90
C VAL A 121 0.69 -0.46 7.48
N SER A 122 0.64 -1.67 6.90
CA SER A 122 1.54 -2.76 7.28
C SER A 122 1.99 -3.61 6.09
N LEU A 123 3.17 -4.21 6.22
CA LEU A 123 3.73 -5.19 5.29
C LEU A 123 3.71 -6.57 5.91
N LEU A 124 3.33 -7.60 5.15
CA LEU A 124 3.38 -8.99 5.62
C LEU A 124 4.74 -9.62 5.28
N ILE A 125 5.61 -9.74 6.28
CA ILE A 125 6.97 -10.29 6.14
C ILE A 125 7.07 -11.55 7.00
N ASN A 126 7.34 -12.71 6.38
CA ASN A 126 7.41 -14.00 7.09
C ASN A 126 6.17 -14.27 7.97
N ALA A 127 4.98 -14.00 7.42
CA ALA A 127 3.69 -14.10 8.11
C ALA A 127 3.52 -13.19 9.35
N LYS A 128 4.39 -12.18 9.53
CA LYS A 128 4.30 -11.19 10.61
C LYS A 128 4.08 -9.79 10.02
N PRO A 129 3.19 -8.97 10.60
CA PRO A 129 3.02 -7.59 10.17
C PRO A 129 4.20 -6.75 10.63
N LEU A 130 4.79 -6.00 9.69
CA LEU A 130 5.69 -4.89 9.96
C LEU A 130 4.90 -3.59 9.73
N SER A 131 4.73 -2.78 10.76
CA SER A 131 3.98 -1.52 10.70
C SER A 131 4.73 -0.41 11.42
N PHE A 132 4.45 0.84 11.06
CA PHE A 132 4.89 1.97 11.86
C PHE A 132 4.09 1.99 13.18
N LYS A 133 4.74 2.32 14.28
CA LYS A 133 4.08 2.47 15.59
C LYS A 133 4.61 3.69 16.30
N THR A 134 3.70 4.45 16.89
CA THR A 134 4.02 5.50 17.85
C THR A 134 4.18 4.86 19.22
N PHE A 135 5.32 5.09 19.86
CA PHE A 135 5.50 4.72 21.25
C PHE A 135 4.69 5.69 22.12
N VAL A 136 3.96 5.18 23.12
CA VAL A 136 3.22 6.02 24.07
C VAL A 136 3.83 5.77 25.44
N THR A 137 4.29 6.84 26.10
CA THR A 137 4.85 6.76 27.45
C THR A 137 3.75 6.52 28.49
N GLU A 138 4.12 6.15 29.72
CA GLU A 138 3.18 6.02 30.86
C GLU A 138 2.35 7.28 31.12
N LYS A 139 2.80 8.43 30.64
CA LYS A 139 2.14 9.74 30.77
C LYS A 139 1.21 10.08 29.60
N ASN A 140 0.96 9.13 28.69
CA ASN A 140 0.23 9.34 27.44
C ASN A 140 0.87 10.38 26.50
N GLU A 141 2.19 10.50 26.54
CA GLU A 141 2.97 11.32 25.60
C GLU A 141 3.49 10.42 24.46
N THR A 142 3.59 10.97 23.24
CA THR A 142 4.02 10.27 22.03
C THR A 142 5.40 10.72 21.55
#